data_AF-L8GP05-F1
#
_entry.id   AF-L8GP05-F1
#
_cell.length_a   1.000
_cell.length_b   1.000
_cell.length_c   1.000
_cell.angle_alpha   90.00
_cell.angle_beta   90.00
_cell.angle_gamma   90.00
#
_symmetry.space_group_name_H-M   'P 1'
#
loop_
_entity.id
_entity.type
_entity.pdbx_description
1 polymer ?
#
loop_
_entity_poly.entity_id
_entity_poly.type
_entity_poly.pdbx_seq_one_letter_code
_entity_poly.pdbx_strand_id
1 'polypeptide(L)' 'MDFKHKDSKHQTQVYLERRSLLVLEGDARYEWMHAVARRAEDVVGDTVIPRGTRLSLTFRRVLDQAKPTP' A
#
# COMPACT_ATOMS: atom_id res chain seq x y z
N MET A 1 0.99 -6.29 0.92
CA MET A 1 0.01 -5.30 0.43
C MET A 1 -0.07 -5.49 -1.05
N ASP A 2 -1.28 -5.57 -1.56
CA ASP A 2 -1.56 -5.92 -2.94
C ASP A 2 -1.86 -4.62 -3.70
N PHE A 3 -1.23 -4.45 -4.85
CA PHE A 3 -1.38 -3.30 -5.73
C PHE A 3 -1.98 -3.75 -7.05
N LYS A 4 -2.98 -3.01 -7.53
CA LYS A 4 -3.62 -3.23 -8.82
C LYS A 4 -3.68 -1.91 -9.58
N HIS A 5 -3.13 -1.89 -10.79
CA HIS A 5 -3.23 -0.72 -11.66
C HIS A 5 -4.70 -0.51 -12.03
N LYS A 6 -5.16 0.75 -12.07
CA LYS A 6 -6.57 1.07 -12.36
C LYS A 6 -7.00 0.62 -13.75
N ASP A 7 -6.20 0.98 -14.76
CA ASP A 7 -6.59 0.79 -16.16
C ASP A 7 -5.92 -0.41 -16.86
N SER A 8 -4.92 -1.03 -16.22
CA SER A 8 -4.21 -2.17 -16.79
C SER A 8 -4.43 -3.42 -15.94
N LYS A 9 -4.11 -4.59 -16.50
CA LYS A 9 -4.20 -5.85 -15.77
C LYS A 9 -3.02 -6.07 -14.81
N HIS A 10 -2.08 -5.12 -14.73
CA HIS A 10 -0.90 -5.25 -13.88
C HIS A 10 -1.27 -5.28 -12.40
N GLN A 11 -0.67 -6.24 -11.71
CA GLN A 11 -0.81 -6.45 -10.29
C GLN A 11 0.55 -6.79 -9.71
N THR A 12 0.82 -6.32 -8.50
CA THR A 12 2.03 -6.65 -7.77
C THR A 12 1.74 -6.71 -6.28
N GLN A 13 2.63 -7.35 -5.53
CA GLN A 13 2.51 -7.47 -4.08
C GLN A 13 3.81 -7.02 -3.42
N VAL A 14 3.68 -6.25 -2.35
CA VAL A 14 4.80 -5.79 -1.53
C VAL A 14 4.67 -6.40 -0.15
N TYR A 15 5.68 -7.14 0.29
CA TYR A 15 5.75 -7.63 1.66
C TYR A 15 6.06 -6.46 2.62
N LEU A 16 5.22 -6.28 3.63
CA LEU A 16 5.36 -5.19 4.62
C LEU A 16 5.81 -5.79 5.95
N GLU A 17 7.12 -5.83 6.14
CA GLU A 17 7.76 -6.31 7.37
C GLU A 17 7.32 -5.53 8.62
N ARG A 18 7.55 -6.13 9.80
CA ARG A 18 7.28 -5.45 11.07
C ARG A 18 8.17 -4.20 11.18
N ARG A 19 7.54 -3.06 11.46
CA ARG A 19 8.20 -1.74 11.59
C ARG A 19 8.78 -1.21 10.27
N SER A 20 8.35 -1.72 9.13
CA SER A 20 8.70 -1.15 7.83
C SER A 20 7.98 0.18 7.57
N LEU A 21 8.57 1.02 6.73
CA LEU A 21 7.96 2.24 6.20
C LEU A 21 7.55 2.00 4.74
N LEU A 22 6.34 2.42 4.37
CA LEU A 22 5.88 2.47 2.99
C LEU A 22 5.53 3.92 2.64
N VAL A 23 6.14 4.45 1.59
CA VAL A 23 5.81 5.76 1.02
C VAL A 23 5.04 5.51 -0.28
N LEU A 24 3.84 6.08 -0.38
CA LEU A 24 3.05 6.08 -1.61
C LEU A 24 2.98 7.50 -2.16
N GLU A 25 3.68 7.71 -3.27
CA GLU A 25 3.72 8.97 -4.02
C GLU A 25 3.62 8.70 -5.52
N GLY A 26 3.41 9.76 -6.32
CA GLY A 26 3.28 9.67 -7.78
C GLY A 26 2.29 8.58 -8.23
N ASP A 27 2.67 7.83 -9.25
CA ASP A 27 1.82 6.81 -9.86
C ASP A 27 1.35 5.76 -8.85
N ALA A 28 2.21 5.30 -7.94
CA ALA A 28 1.84 4.32 -6.91
C ALA A 28 0.71 4.81 -6.00
N ARG A 29 0.55 6.14 -5.86
CA ARG A 29 -0.53 6.78 -5.08
C ARG A 29 -1.78 7.07 -5.90
N TYR A 30 -1.62 7.43 -7.17
CA TYR A 30 -2.71 7.93 -8.01
C TYR A 30 -3.22 6.93 -9.04
N GLU A 31 -2.34 6.14 -9.67
CA GLU A 31 -2.69 5.20 -10.75
C GLU A 31 -2.93 3.77 -10.25
N TRP A 32 -2.58 3.49 -8.99
CA TRP A 32 -2.71 2.16 -8.39
C TRP A 32 -3.69 2.16 -7.22
N MET A 33 -4.51 1.11 -7.15
CA MET A 33 -5.27 0.77 -5.96
C MET A 33 -4.40 -0.13 -5.07
N HIS A 34 -4.44 0.09 -3.76
CA HIS A 34 -3.73 -0.75 -2.79
C HIS A 34 -4.71 -1.35 -1.77
N ALA A 35 -4.48 -2.60 -1.39
CA ALA A 35 -5.32 -3.31 -0.44
C ALA A 35 -4.51 -4.27 0.44
N VAL A 36 -5.07 -4.61 1.60
CA VAL A 36 -4.63 -5.75 2.41
C VAL A 36 -5.66 -6.86 2.21
N ALA A 37 -5.32 -7.89 1.44
CA ALA A 37 -6.23 -9.00 1.19
C ALA A 37 -6.65 -9.71 2.48
N ARG A 38 -7.86 -10.26 2.55
CA ARG A 38 -8.33 -11.06 3.69
C ARG A 38 -7.84 -12.51 3.54
N ARG A 39 -6.68 -12.82 4.11
CA ARG A 39 -6.08 -14.18 4.16
C ARG A 39 -5.37 -14.40 5.50
N ALA A 40 -5.16 -15.66 5.87
CA ALA A 40 -4.55 -16.05 7.15
C ALA A 40 -3.01 -16.09 7.10
N GLU A 41 -2.43 -16.20 5.91
CA GLU A 41 -0.99 -16.33 5.68
C GLU A 41 -0.58 -15.60 4.39
N ASP A 42 0.69 -15.24 4.30
CA ASP A 42 1.32 -14.69 3.11
C ASP A 42 2.44 -15.63 2.63
N VAL A 43 2.62 -15.75 1.32
CA VAL A 43 3.78 -16.40 0.71
C VAL A 43 4.77 -15.31 0.32
N VAL A 44 5.99 -15.37 0.86
CA VAL A 44 7.06 -14.40 0.65
C VAL A 44 8.30 -15.16 0.19
N GLY A 45 8.61 -15.09 -1.10
CA GLY A 45 9.56 -16.01 -1.72
C GLY A 45 9.08 -17.46 -1.54
N ASP A 46 9.93 -18.31 -1.00
CA ASP A 46 9.60 -19.71 -0.69
C ASP A 46 9.08 -19.92 0.75
N THR A 47 8.85 -18.83 1.49
CA THR A 47 8.43 -18.91 2.90
C THR A 47 6.94 -18.61 3.06
N VAL A 48 6.25 -19.46 3.80
CA VAL A 48 4.89 -19.20 4.27
C VAL A 48 4.95 -18.51 5.63
N ILE A 49 4.33 -17.34 5.74
CA ILE A 49 4.32 -16.52 6.95
C ILE A 49 2.88 -16.37 7.44
N PRO A 50 2.53 -16.92 8.62
CA PRO A 50 1.19 -16.74 9.20
C PRO A 50 0.99 -15.29 9.64
N ARG A 51 -0.21 -14.75 9.42
CA ARG A 51 -0.57 -13.40 9.85
C ARG A 51 -0.99 -13.39 11.30
N GLY A 52 -0.44 -12.42 12.05
CA GLY A 52 -0.90 -12.05 13.39
C GLY A 52 -1.55 -10.67 13.41
N THR A 53 -1.85 -10.19 14.61
CA THR A 53 -2.31 -8.81 14.83
C THR A 53 -1.26 -7.81 14.36
N ARG A 54 -1.66 -6.90 13.45
CA ARG A 54 -0.80 -5.85 12.90
C ARG A 54 -1.42 -4.48 13.14
N LEU A 55 -0.64 -3.57 13.71
CA LEU A 55 -0.97 -2.14 13.78
C LEU A 55 -0.14 -1.39 12.74
N SER A 56 -0.80 -0.54 11.95
CA SER A 56 -0.12 0.43 11.08
C SER A 56 -0.56 1.85 11.39
N LEU A 57 0.40 2.75 11.38
CA LEU A 57 0.17 4.19 11.48
C LEU A 57 0.33 4.77 10.08
N THR A 58 -0.72 5.41 9.58
CA THR A 58 -0.74 6.02 8.25
C THR A 58 -0.77 7.53 8.38
N PHE A 59 0.28 8.19 7.92
CA PHE A 59 0.39 9.64 7.91
C PHE A 59 0.03 10.18 6.52
N ARG A 60 -0.77 11.25 6.48
CA ARG A 60 -1.08 11.98 5.25
C ARG A 60 -1.11 13.47 5.54
N ARG A 61 -0.59 14.25 4.60
CA ARG A 61 -0.78 15.70 4.61
C ARG A 61 -2.16 16.02 4.05
N VAL A 62 -2.91 16.86 4.76
CA VAL A 62 -4.15 17.45 4.24
C VAL A 62 -3.74 18.61 3.32
N LEU A 63 -4.36 18.68 2.14
CA LEU A 63 -4.15 19.81 1.22
C LEU A 63 -4.93 21.01 1.77
N ASP A 64 -4.26 22.14 1.95
CA ASP A 64 -4.92 23.40 2.30
C ASP A 64 -5.79 23.87 1.14
N GLN A 65 -7.03 24.25 1.42
CA GLN A 65 -7.97 24.75 0.40
C GLN A 65 -7.80 26.25 0.07
N ALA A 66 -6.62 26.84 0.32
CA ALA A 66 -6.42 28.29 0.20
C ALA A 66 -5.13 28.70 -0.53
N LYS A 67 -5.17 28.73 -1.86
CA LYS A 67 -5.13 29.95 -2.70
C LYS A 67 -5.10 29.55 -4.19
N PRO A 68 -5.82 30.27 -5.08
CA PRO A 68 -5.51 30.20 -6.51
C PRO A 68 -4.07 30.69 -6.73
N THR A 69 -3.27 29.91 -7.45
CA THR A 69 -1.94 30.30 -7.92
C THR A 69 -2.08 31.52 -8.86
N PRO A 70 -1.20 32.53 -8.76
CA PRO A 70 -1.20 33.70 -9.64
C PRO A 70 -1.03 33.34 -11.12
#